data_AF-A0A8J5K513-F1
#
_entry.id   AF-A0A8J5K513-F1
#
_cell.length_a   1.000
_cell.length_b   1.000
_cell.length_c   1.000
_cell.angle_alpha   90.00
_cell.angle_beta   90.00
_cell.angle_gamma   90.00
#
_symmetry.space_group_name_H-M   'P 1'
#
loop_
_entity.id
_entity.type
_entity.pdbx_description
1 polymer ?
#
loop_
_entity_poly.entity_id
_entity_poly.type
_entity_poly.pdbx_seq_one_letter_code
_entity_poly.pdbx_strand_id
1 'polypeptide(L)'
;MLRAINDQMMKLEQVFILPAGLPGRPQTRHAVFAPSQFDSYAASGFPGISDLLHNLDTLDAEERQQREKQIKRHVSDLTIMMQTATSLFEDFNII
;
A
#
# COMPACT_ATOMS: atom_id res chain seq x y z
N MET A 1 9.84 -26.96 -10.60
CA MET A 1 10.54 -25.91 -9.80
C MET A 1 10.30 -24.52 -10.39
N LEU A 2 10.68 -24.24 -11.65
CA LEU A 2 10.50 -22.90 -12.26
C LEU A 2 9.07 -22.35 -12.19
N ARG A 3 8.06 -23.16 -12.54
CA ARG A 3 6.65 -22.75 -12.46
C ARG A 3 6.23 -22.33 -11.05
N ALA A 4 6.65 -23.07 -10.03
CA ALA A 4 6.29 -22.77 -8.64
C ALA A 4 6.88 -21.43 -8.18
N ILE A 5 8.13 -21.14 -8.56
CA ILE A 5 8.79 -19.85 -8.28
C ILE A 5 8.08 -18.71 -9.01
N ASN A 6 7.70 -18.91 -10.28
CA ASN A 6 6.95 -17.90 -11.04
C ASN A 6 5.57 -17.62 -10.42
N ASP A 7 4.85 -18.67 -10.02
CA ASP A 7 3.55 -18.54 -9.38
C ASP A 7 3.67 -17.78 -8.03
N GLN A 8 4.78 -17.95 -7.30
CA GLN A 8 5.05 -17.18 -6.09
C GLN A 8 5.34 -15.70 -6.36
N MET A 9 6.19 -15.39 -7.35
CA MET A 9 6.46 -14.00 -7.72
C MET A 9 5.16 -13.28 -8.12
N MET A 10 4.28 -13.97 -8.86
CA MET A 10 2.96 -13.43 -9.20
C MET A 10 2.08 -13.20 -7.96
N LYS A 11 2.03 -14.16 -7.03
CA LYS A 11 1.25 -14.03 -5.79
C LYS A 11 1.77 -12.89 -4.91
N LEU A 12 3.09 -12.75 -4.80
CA LEU A 12 3.72 -11.69 -4.03
C LEU A 12 3.28 -10.31 -4.52
N GLU A 13 3.33 -10.08 -5.83
CA GLU A 13 2.90 -8.81 -6.42
C GLU A 13 1.42 -8.53 -6.17
N GLN A 14 0.57 -9.57 -6.25
CA GLN A 14 -0.86 -9.45 -6.03
C GLN A 14 -1.23 -9.06 -4.58
N VAL A 15 -0.41 -9.41 -3.59
CA VAL A 15 -0.65 -9.03 -2.19
C VAL A 15 -0.73 -7.52 -2.01
N PHE A 16 0.01 -6.75 -2.81
CA PHE A 16 0.07 -5.29 -2.69
C PHE A 16 -1.05 -4.55 -3.46
N ILE A 17 -2.06 -5.27 -3.96
CA ILE A 17 -3.20 -4.69 -4.67
C ILE A 17 -4.36 -4.48 -3.70
N LEU A 18 -4.71 -3.21 -3.46
CA LEU A 18 -5.90 -2.81 -2.72
C LEU A 18 -7.15 -2.93 -3.59
N PRO A 19 -8.14 -3.79 -3.25
CA PRO A 19 -9.36 -3.92 -4.06
C PRO A 19 -10.16 -2.62 -4.18
N ALA A 20 -10.16 -1.81 -3.13
CA ALA A 20 -10.84 -0.51 -3.08
C ALA A 20 -10.03 0.64 -3.72
N GLY A 21 -8.75 0.39 -4.07
CA GLY A 21 -7.80 1.42 -4.46
C GLY A 21 -7.24 2.22 -3.29
N LEU A 22 -6.36 3.18 -3.59
CA LEU A 22 -5.81 4.10 -2.61
C LEU A 22 -6.90 5.07 -2.11
N PRO A 23 -6.78 5.59 -0.87
CA PRO A 23 -7.68 6.61 -0.34
C PRO A 23 -7.83 7.78 -1.32
N GLY A 24 -9.05 8.09 -1.74
CA GLY A 24 -9.35 9.16 -2.70
C GLY A 24 -8.96 8.87 -4.16
N ARG A 25 -8.32 7.72 -4.46
CA ARG A 25 -7.83 7.35 -5.79
C ARG A 25 -8.19 5.89 -6.13
N PRO A 26 -9.48 5.57 -6.39
CA PRO A 26 -9.96 4.19 -6.54
C PRO A 26 -9.38 3.43 -7.76
N GLN A 27 -8.87 4.16 -8.75
CA GLN A 27 -8.23 3.56 -9.93
C GLN A 27 -6.75 3.20 -9.71
N THR A 28 -6.11 3.81 -8.70
CA THR A 28 -4.73 3.48 -8.32
C THR A 28 -4.78 2.44 -7.20
N ARG A 29 -4.39 1.20 -7.48
CA ARG A 29 -4.61 0.08 -6.54
C ARG A 29 -3.36 -0.45 -5.89
N HIS A 30 -2.19 -0.19 -6.48
CA HIS A 30 -0.95 -0.69 -5.94
C HIS A 30 -0.56 0.12 -4.69
N ALA A 31 -0.41 -0.56 -3.54
CA ALA A 31 -0.23 0.06 -2.24
C ALA A 31 1.19 0.60 -2.00
N VAL A 32 2.21 -0.06 -2.56
CA VAL A 32 3.62 0.31 -2.39
C VAL A 32 4.13 1.24 -3.50
N PHE A 33 3.77 0.98 -4.76
CA PHE A 33 4.24 1.73 -5.92
C PHE A 33 3.08 2.37 -6.68
N ALA A 34 3.06 3.70 -6.74
CA ALA A 34 2.31 4.43 -7.74
C ALA A 34 2.91 5.83 -7.88
N PRO A 35 2.62 6.54 -8.98
CA PRO A 35 2.89 7.98 -9.03
C PRO A 35 2.18 8.68 -7.87
N SER A 36 2.90 9.51 -7.10
CA SER A 36 2.26 10.36 -6.09
C SER A 36 1.25 11.29 -6.78
N GLN A 37 0.18 11.65 -6.07
CA GLN A 37 -0.84 12.57 -6.61
C GLN A 37 -0.27 13.98 -6.79
N PHE A 38 0.75 14.33 -6.01
CA PHE A 38 1.30 15.68 -5.92
C PHE A 38 2.71 15.80 -6.52
N ASP A 39 3.41 14.69 -6.73
CA ASP A 39 4.69 14.63 -7.44
C ASP A 39 4.81 13.33 -8.26
N SER A 40 4.47 13.39 -9.54
CA SER A 40 4.54 12.21 -10.42
C SER A 40 5.97 11.81 -10.80
N TYR A 41 6.98 12.64 -10.51
CA TYR A 41 8.37 12.40 -10.91
C TYR A 41 9.16 11.67 -9.82
N ALA A 42 8.83 11.91 -8.55
CA ALA A 42 9.24 11.06 -7.45
C ALA A 42 8.25 9.89 -7.35
N ALA A 43 8.62 8.71 -7.88
CA ALA A 43 7.95 7.47 -7.51
C ALA A 43 8.04 7.30 -5.99
N SER A 44 7.04 7.81 -5.25
CA SER A 44 7.03 7.73 -3.80
C SER A 44 6.68 6.31 -3.43
N GLY A 45 7.55 5.64 -2.68
CA GLY A 45 7.12 4.46 -1.94
C GLY A 45 5.95 4.83 -1.03
N PHE A 46 4.90 4.01 -1.02
CA PHE A 46 3.69 4.20 -0.23
C PHE A 46 2.93 5.51 -0.56
N PRO A 47 2.48 5.68 -1.82
CA PRO A 47 1.81 6.90 -2.30
C PRO A 47 0.59 7.27 -1.46
N GLY A 48 -0.21 6.29 -0.99
CA GLY A 48 -1.38 6.57 -0.17
C GLY A 48 -1.03 7.19 1.18
N ILE A 49 0.14 6.90 1.77
CA ILE A 49 0.62 7.56 2.99
C ILE A 49 1.07 8.98 2.69
N SER A 50 1.86 9.17 1.63
CA SER A 50 2.31 10.50 1.20
C SER A 50 1.14 11.43 0.89
N ASP A 51 0.16 10.94 0.13
CA ASP A 51 -1.05 11.67 -0.25
C ASP A 51 -1.91 12.04 0.99
N LEU A 52 -2.00 11.14 1.98
CA LEU A 52 -2.77 11.38 3.21
C LEU A 52 -2.10 12.37 4.17
N LEU A 53 -0.77 12.41 4.19
CA LEU A 53 0.01 13.34 5.02
C LEU A 53 0.10 14.74 4.41
N HIS A 54 -0.11 14.87 3.10
CA HIS A 54 -0.03 16.15 2.40
C HIS A 54 -1.05 17.16 2.94
N ASN A 55 -0.57 18.36 3.29
CA ASN A 55 -1.34 19.47 3.87
C ASN A 55 -2.16 19.09 5.13
N LEU A 56 -1.74 18.07 5.88
CA LEU A 56 -2.44 17.66 7.10
C LEU A 56 -2.50 18.77 8.15
N ASP A 57 -1.47 19.63 8.19
CA ASP A 57 -1.32 20.78 9.09
C ASP A 57 -2.24 21.95 8.75
N THR A 58 -2.79 21.99 7.53
CA THR A 58 -3.70 23.06 7.10
C THR A 58 -5.17 22.74 7.32
N LEU A 59 -5.49 21.50 7.74
CA LEU A 59 -6.88 21.05 7.97
C LEU A 59 -7.43 21.58 9.29
N ASP A 60 -8.75 21.76 9.35
CA ASP A 60 -9.42 22.00 10.62
C ASP A 60 -9.40 20.76 11.52
N ALA A 61 -9.86 20.91 12.77
CA ALA A 61 -9.80 19.83 13.76
C ALA A 61 -10.62 18.58 13.36
N GLU A 62 -11.78 18.77 12.71
CA GLU A 62 -12.66 17.67 12.34
C GLU A 62 -12.10 16.92 11.12
N GLU A 63 -11.71 17.66 10.08
CA GLU A 63 -11.08 17.12 8.88
C GLU A 63 -9.77 16.40 9.21
N ARG A 64 -8.94 16.98 10.09
CA ARG A 64 -7.71 16.37 10.57
C ARG A 64 -8.00 15.06 11.29
N GLN A 65 -9.00 15.00 12.16
CA GLN A 65 -9.36 13.75 12.85
C GLN A 65 -9.77 12.65 11.86
N GLN A 66 -10.55 13.00 10.83
CA GLN A 66 -10.92 12.03 9.78
C GLN A 66 -9.70 11.57 8.99
N ARG A 67 -8.79 12.49 8.67
CA ARG A 67 -7.54 12.17 7.94
C ARG A 67 -6.63 11.27 8.77
N GLU A 68 -6.48 11.54 10.06
CA GLU A 68 -5.72 10.69 11.00
C GLU A 68 -6.29 9.27 11.08
N LYS A 69 -7.62 9.12 11.05
CA LYS A 69 -8.27 7.80 10.98
C LYS A 69 -7.94 7.07 9.67
N GLN A 70 -7.94 7.78 8.54
CA GLN A 70 -7.56 7.22 7.24
C GLN A 70 -6.09 6.77 7.23
N ILE A 71 -5.18 7.58 7.79
CA ILE A 71 -3.76 7.24 7.92
C ILE A 71 -3.59 5.96 8.72
N LYS A 72 -4.19 5.89 9.92
CA LYS A 72 -4.11 4.69 10.79
C LYS A 72 -4.60 3.44 10.07
N ARG A 73 -5.75 3.54 9.39
CA ARG A 73 -6.30 2.42 8.60
C ARG A 73 -5.34 1.99 7.51
N HIS A 74 -4.81 2.92 6.73
CA HIS A 74 -3.94 2.59 5.61
C HIS A 74 -2.60 1.99 6.07
N VAL A 75 -2.05 2.44 7.20
CA VAL A 75 -0.87 1.82 7.83
C VAL A 75 -1.17 0.39 8.30
N SER A 76 -2.36 0.15 8.86
CA SER A 76 -2.80 -1.21 9.22
C SER A 76 -2.90 -2.12 7.98
N ASP A 77 -3.51 -1.63 6.90
CA ASP A 77 -3.61 -2.38 5.64
C ASP A 77 -2.21 -2.75 5.10
N LEU A 78 -1.26 -1.80 5.10
CA LEU A 78 0.12 -2.04 4.69
C LEU A 78 0.82 -3.06 5.58
N THR A 79 0.62 -2.99 6.89
CA THR A 79 1.18 -3.97 7.84
C THR A 79 0.67 -5.37 7.55
N ILE A 80 -0.65 -5.52 7.32
CA ILE A 80 -1.27 -6.81 7.00
C ILE A 80 -0.75 -7.33 5.65
N MET A 81 -0.63 -6.48 4.63
CA MET A 81 -0.06 -6.85 3.34
C MET A 81 1.39 -7.31 3.49
N MET A 82 2.22 -6.61 4.26
CA MET A 82 3.61 -7.03 4.51
C MET A 82 3.68 -8.36 5.25
N GLN A 83 2.85 -8.59 6.27
CA GLN A 83 2.78 -9.87 6.97
C GLN A 83 2.37 -11.01 6.03
N THR A 84 1.38 -10.76 5.18
CA THR A 84 0.91 -11.72 4.16
C THR A 84 2.00 -12.01 3.13
N ALA A 85 2.74 -10.99 2.69
CA ALA A 85 3.87 -11.14 1.78
C ALA A 85 4.98 -11.99 2.42
N THR A 86 5.30 -11.77 3.69
CA THR A 86 6.29 -12.57 4.43
C THR A 86 5.86 -14.04 4.55
N SER A 87 4.59 -14.31 4.88
CA SER A 87 4.12 -15.70 5.04
C SER A 87 4.18 -16.51 3.74
N LEU A 88 4.05 -15.87 2.56
CA LEU A 88 4.21 -16.54 1.26
C LEU A 88 5.59 -17.17 1.06
N PHE A 89 6.61 -16.67 1.76
CA PHE A 89 7.97 -17.22 1.71
C PHE A 89 8.20 -18.34 2.74
N GLU A 90 7.50 -18.31 3.88
CA GLU A 90 7.59 -19.37 4.91
C GLU A 90 7.01 -20.70 4.42
N ASP A 91 5.97 -20.64 3.58
CA ASP A 91 5.34 -21.82 2.96
C ASP A 91 6.29 -22.56 1.97
N PHE A 92 7.43 -21.96 1.63
CA PHE A 92 8.37 -22.47 0.63
C PHE A 92 9.70 -22.92 1.25
N ASN A 93 9.65 -23.50 2.45
CA ASN A 93 10.81 -24.09 3.13
C ASN A 93 11.42 -25.25 2.30
N ILE A 94 12.17 -24.85 1.27
CA ILE A 94 13.17 -25.57 0.50
C ILE A 94 14.34 -24.59 0.41
N ILE A 95 15.05 -24.41 1.53
CA ILE A 95 16.51 -24.24 1.68
C ILE A 95 16.81 -24.51 3.14
#